data_AF-A0AAJ5YZA1-F1
#
_entry.id   AF-A0AAJ5YZA1-F1
#
_cell.length_a   1.000
_cell.length_b   1.000
_cell.length_c   1.000
_cell.angle_alpha   90.00
_cell.angle_beta   90.00
_cell.angle_gamma   90.00
#
_symmetry.space_group_name_H-M   'P 1'
#
loop_
_entity.id
_entity.type
_entity.pdbx_description
1 polymer ?
#
loop_
_entity_poly.entity_id
_entity_poly.type
_entity_poly.pdbx_seq_one_letter_code
_entity_poly.pdbx_strand_id
1 'polypeptide(L)'
;MTTTSGRKLLTSGWWGRSRHPNYLGDWIMGWAWCLPCGFSTPIPYFYVVYFAVLLWHRQLRDDDACRKKYGADWDVYCRRVPYRIIPYVY
;
A
#
# COMPACT_ATOMS: atom_id res chain seq x y z
N MET A 1 -11.21 13.76 -4.04
CA MET A 1 -10.66 15.14 -3.98
C MET A 1 -10.17 15.55 -5.35
N THR A 2 -10.46 16.77 -5.79
CA THR A 2 -9.89 17.34 -7.03
C THR A 2 -8.62 18.13 -6.65
N THR A 3 -7.52 17.90 -7.37
CA THR A 3 -6.24 18.60 -7.19
C THR A 3 -6.25 19.92 -7.94
N THR A 4 -5.32 20.81 -7.61
CA THR A 4 -5.09 22.09 -8.29
C THR A 4 -4.80 21.91 -9.79
N SER A 5 -4.18 20.78 -10.16
CA SER A 5 -3.95 20.37 -11.56
C SER A 5 -5.17 19.77 -12.27
N GLY A 6 -6.35 19.78 -11.64
CA GLY A 6 -7.61 19.24 -12.20
C GLY A 6 -7.73 17.71 -12.16
N ARG A 7 -6.73 17.00 -11.63
CA ARG A 7 -6.75 15.53 -11.49
C ARG A 7 -7.55 15.13 -10.24
N LYS A 8 -7.98 13.87 -10.17
CA LYS A 8 -8.72 13.35 -9.00
C LYS A 8 -7.86 12.40 -8.17
N LEU A 9 -7.85 12.62 -6.85
CA LEU A 9 -7.37 11.68 -5.84
C LEU A 9 -8.59 11.06 -5.15
N LEU A 10 -8.72 9.73 -5.22
CA LEU A 10 -9.88 9.02 -4.68
C LEU A 10 -9.76 8.90 -3.16
N THR A 11 -10.70 9.47 -2.42
CA THR A 11 -10.70 9.51 -0.94
C THR A 11 -11.86 8.73 -0.35
N SER A 12 -12.32 7.68 -1.03
CA SER A 12 -13.48 6.87 -0.64
C SER A 12 -13.25 5.39 -0.99
N GLY A 13 -14.09 4.51 -0.45
CA GLY A 13 -13.93 3.06 -0.60
C GLY A 13 -12.57 2.59 -0.07
N TRP A 14 -11.93 1.67 -0.79
CA TRP A 14 -10.62 1.14 -0.42
C TRP A 14 -9.54 2.21 -0.31
N TRP A 15 -9.51 3.15 -1.26
CA TRP A 15 -8.54 4.27 -1.30
C TRP A 15 -8.88 5.38 -0.29
N GLY A 16 -10.06 5.35 0.32
CA GLY A 16 -10.39 6.16 1.49
C GLY A 16 -9.93 5.56 2.81
N ARG A 17 -9.64 4.25 2.83
CA ARG A 17 -9.23 3.53 4.04
C ARG A 17 -7.71 3.39 4.17
N SER A 18 -6.99 3.26 3.06
CA SER A 18 -5.53 3.31 3.01
C SER A 18 -5.07 3.81 1.64
N ARG A 19 -3.83 4.28 1.54
CA ARG A 19 -3.25 4.77 0.29
C ARG A 19 -2.86 3.66 -0.67
N HIS A 20 -2.72 2.40 -0.26
CA HIS A 20 -2.38 1.25 -1.09
C HIS A 20 -3.10 -0.03 -0.62
N PRO A 21 -4.45 -0.04 -0.66
CA PRO A 21 -5.24 -1.22 -0.28
C PRO A 21 -4.95 -2.42 -1.20
N ASN A 22 -4.56 -2.15 -2.45
CA ASN A 22 -4.12 -3.13 -3.42
C ASN A 22 -2.82 -3.84 -2.99
N TYR A 23 -1.89 -3.16 -2.32
CA TYR A 23 -0.66 -3.80 -1.83
C TYR A 23 -0.96 -4.75 -0.66
N LEU A 24 -1.94 -4.41 0.19
CA LEU A 24 -2.44 -5.33 1.21
C LEU A 24 -3.05 -6.58 0.55
N GLY A 25 -3.84 -6.41 -0.51
CA GLY A 25 -4.39 -7.52 -1.29
C GLY A 25 -3.31 -8.42 -1.89
N ASP A 26 -2.29 -7.84 -2.53
CA ASP A 26 -1.15 -8.57 -3.07
C ASP A 26 -0.42 -9.37 -1.98
N TRP A 27 -0.23 -8.78 -0.79
CA TRP A 27 0.45 -9.47 0.30
C TRP A 27 -0.40 -10.62 0.89
N ILE A 28 -1.72 -10.46 0.97
CA ILE A 28 -2.65 -11.53 1.34
C ILE A 28 -2.58 -12.69 0.33
N MET A 29 -2.48 -12.38 -0.97
CA MET A 29 -2.28 -13.41 -1.99
C MET A 29 -0.95 -14.15 -1.79
N GLY A 30 0.13 -13.45 -1.41
CA GLY A 30 1.40 -14.11 -1.09
C GLY A 30 1.29 -15.09 0.08
N TRP A 31 0.53 -14.74 1.12
CA TRP A 31 0.19 -15.69 2.18
C TRP A 31 -0.61 -16.89 1.66
N ALA A 32 -1.60 -16.66 0.80
CA ALA A 32 -2.43 -17.73 0.24
C ALA A 32 -1.62 -18.74 -0.59
N TRP A 33 -0.50 -18.33 -1.20
CA TRP A 33 0.41 -19.23 -1.91
C TRP A 33 1.27 -20.07 -0.97
N CYS A 34 1.71 -19.50 0.16
CA CYS A 34 2.65 -20.16 1.07
C CYS A 34 1.98 -21.05 2.11
N LEU A 35 0.79 -20.69 2.60
CA LEU A 35 0.09 -21.44 3.66
C LEU A 35 -0.18 -22.93 3.31
N PRO A 36 -0.53 -23.30 2.06
CA PRO A 36 -0.70 -24.71 1.68
C PRO A 36 0.57 -25.57 1.81
N CYS A 37 1.75 -24.98 1.90
CA CYS A 37 3.00 -25.72 2.12
C CYS A 37 3.14 -26.26 3.55
N GLY A 38 2.23 -25.92 4.47
CA GLY A 38 2.31 -26.32 5.87
C GLY A 38 3.44 -25.61 6.62
N PHE A 39 3.86 -26.16 7.76
CA PHE A 39 4.78 -25.50 8.69
C PHE A 39 6.04 -26.32 9.01
N SER A 40 6.33 -27.36 8.21
CA SER A 40 7.51 -28.22 8.42
C SER A 40 8.83 -27.54 8.06
N THR A 41 8.78 -26.48 7.23
CA THR A 41 9.95 -25.71 6.82
C THR A 41 9.59 -24.23 6.64
N PRO A 42 10.47 -23.28 7.01
CA PRO A 42 10.22 -21.85 6.81
C PRO A 42 10.44 -21.38 5.36
N ILE A 43 11.06 -22.21 4.51
CA ILE A 43 11.51 -21.81 3.16
C ILE A 43 10.39 -21.16 2.31
N PRO A 44 9.17 -21.72 2.22
CA PRO A 44 8.09 -21.11 1.43
C PRO A 44 7.74 -19.69 1.91
N TYR A 45 7.85 -19.42 3.20
CA TYR A 45 7.49 -18.15 3.82
C TYR A 45 8.52 -17.04 3.61
N PHE A 46 9.73 -17.36 3.12
CA PHE A 46 10.66 -16.32 2.67
C PHE A 46 10.07 -15.45 1.56
N TYR A 47 9.17 -16.01 0.73
CA TYR A 47 8.44 -15.23 -0.27
C TYR A 47 7.60 -14.13 0.38
N VAL A 48 6.84 -14.45 1.43
CA VAL A 48 5.98 -13.49 2.14
C VAL A 48 6.81 -12.35 2.74
N VAL A 49 7.96 -12.68 3.35
CA VAL A 49 8.88 -11.71 3.95
C VAL A 49 9.50 -10.81 2.88
N TYR A 50 10.08 -11.41 1.83
CA TYR A 50 10.62 -10.68 0.69
C TYR A 50 9.58 -9.73 0.09
N PHE A 51 8.36 -10.21 -0.11
CA PHE A 51 7.32 -9.44 -0.77
C PHE A 51 6.81 -8.29 0.11
N ALA A 52 6.76 -8.47 1.43
CA ALA A 52 6.49 -7.39 2.38
C ALA A 52 7.51 -6.24 2.24
N VAL A 53 8.81 -6.57 2.20
CA VAL A 53 9.89 -5.58 2.04
C VAL A 53 9.79 -4.88 0.69
N LEU A 54 9.52 -5.64 -0.37
CA LEU A 54 9.33 -5.09 -1.72
C LEU A 54 8.15 -4.10 -1.76
N LEU A 55 7.00 -4.46 -1.19
CA LEU A 55 5.81 -3.62 -1.17
C LEU A 55 6.02 -2.36 -0.33
N TRP A 56 6.69 -2.48 0.81
CA TRP A 56 7.09 -1.33 1.62
C TRP A 56 7.97 -0.35 0.83
N HIS A 57 9.06 -0.84 0.24
CA HIS A 57 9.94 0.02 -0.55
C HIS A 57 9.21 0.64 -1.75
N ARG A 58 8.33 -0.13 -2.41
CA ARG A 58 7.49 0.34 -3.51
C ARG A 58 6.56 1.48 -3.08
N GLN A 59 5.90 1.33 -1.93
CA GLN A 59 5.03 2.36 -1.35
C GLN A 59 5.81 3.64 -1.03
N LEU A 60 7.05 3.56 -0.54
CA LEU A 60 7.85 4.77 -0.24
C LEU A 60 8.16 5.54 -1.52
N ARG A 61 8.56 4.82 -2.57
CA ARG A 61 8.85 5.42 -3.87
C ARG A 61 7.62 6.02 -4.53
N ASP A 62 6.46 5.36 -4.40
CA ASP A 62 5.20 5.90 -4.94
C ASP A 62 4.73 7.15 -4.19
N ASP A 63 4.92 7.21 -2.87
CA ASP A 63 4.63 8.40 -2.06
C ASP A 63 5.51 9.59 -2.48
N ASP A 64 6.80 9.37 -2.70
CA ASP A 64 7.73 10.40 -3.22
C ASP A 64 7.32 10.89 -4.62
N ALA A 65 7.00 9.97 -5.53
CA ALA A 65 6.51 10.31 -6.86
C ALA A 65 5.19 11.09 -6.83
N CYS A 66 4.25 10.71 -5.98
CA CYS A 66 2.98 11.40 -5.80
C CYS A 66 3.15 12.77 -5.16
N ARG A 67 4.05 12.92 -4.18
CA ARG A 67 4.38 14.22 -3.59
C ARG A 67 4.98 15.18 -4.63
N LYS A 68 5.89 14.70 -5.48
CA LYS A 68 6.44 15.48 -6.60
C LYS A 68 5.36 15.87 -7.63
N LYS A 69 4.38 14.99 -7.88
CA LYS A 69 3.34 15.18 -8.89
C LYS A 69 2.17 16.06 -8.43
N TYR A 70 1.76 15.95 -7.18
CA TYR A 70 0.56 16.60 -6.65
C TYR A 70 0.87 17.69 -5.60
N GLY A 71 2.11 17.80 -5.13
CA GLY A 71 2.53 18.84 -4.19
C GLY A 71 1.67 18.89 -2.93
N ALA A 72 1.20 20.08 -2.56
CA ALA A 72 0.38 20.30 -1.37
C ALA A 72 -0.94 19.50 -1.36
N ASP A 73 -1.50 19.18 -2.52
CA ASP A 73 -2.71 18.35 -2.60
C ASP A 73 -2.44 16.92 -2.13
N TRP A 74 -1.21 16.42 -2.30
CA TRP A 74 -0.81 15.13 -1.75
C TRP A 74 -0.79 15.15 -0.23
N ASP A 75 -0.30 16.23 0.39
CA ASP A 75 -0.25 16.34 1.84
C ASP A 75 -1.66 16.38 2.45
N VAL A 76 -2.60 17.06 1.78
CA VAL A 76 -4.02 17.04 2.16
C VAL A 76 -4.61 15.63 2.01
N TYR A 77 -4.28 14.93 0.93
CA TYR A 77 -4.70 13.55 0.73
C TYR A 77 -4.16 12.62 1.82
N CYS A 78 -2.88 12.73 2.16
CA CYS A 78 -2.23 11.96 3.21
C CYS A 78 -2.82 12.23 4.61
N ARG A 79 -3.28 13.45 4.89
CA ARG A 79 -4.01 13.75 6.14
C ARG A 79 -5.39 13.09 6.18
N ARG A 80 -6.08 13.02 5.04
CA ARG A 80 -7.42 12.39 4.94
C ARG A 80 -7.34 10.86 5.01
N VAL A 81 -6.31 10.28 4.41
CA VAL A 81 -6.10 8.83 4.34
C VAL A 81 -4.72 8.53 4.94
N PRO A 82 -4.57 8.51 6.28
CA PRO A 82 -3.26 8.48 6.94
C PRO A 82 -2.49 7.16 6.74
N TYR A 83 -3.22 6.05 6.62
CA TYR A 83 -2.65 4.72 6.49
C TYR A 83 -2.12 4.47 5.08
N ARG A 84 -0.95 3.86 4.99
CA ARG A 84 -0.25 3.55 3.74
C ARG A 84 -0.74 2.26 3.14
N ILE A 85 -0.66 1.14 3.85
CA ILE A 85 -0.99 -0.20 3.34
C ILE A 85 -2.02 -0.88 4.23
N ILE A 86 -1.76 -0.98 5.53
CA ILE A 86 -2.60 -1.70 6.48
C ILE A 86 -3.45 -0.68 7.25
N PRO A 87 -4.76 -0.64 7.03
CA PRO A 87 -5.63 0.29 7.74
C PRO A 87 -5.48 0.14 9.25
N TYR A 88 -5.44 1.27 9.97
CA TYR A 88 -5.31 1.31 11.44
C TYR A 88 -3.97 0.84 12.02
N VAL A 89 -3.02 0.44 11.19
CA VAL A 89 -1.68 -0.03 11.62
C VAL A 89 -0.57 0.76 10.96
N TYR A 90 -0.56 0.81 9.62
CA TYR A 90 0.51 1.42 8.82
C TYR A 90 0.00 2.05 7.54
#